data_AF-A0A0K8QWR1-F1
#
_entry.id   AF-A0A0K8QWR1-F1
#
_cell.length_a   1.000
_cell.length_b   1.000
_cell.length_c   1.000
_cell.angle_alpha   90.00
_cell.angle_beta   90.00
_cell.angle_gamma   90.00
#
_symmetry.space_group_name_H-M   'P 1'
#
loop_
_entity.id
_entity.type
_entity.pdbx_description
1 polymer ?
#
loop_
_entity_poly.entity_id
_entity_poly.type
_entity_poly.pdbx_seq_one_letter_code
_entity_poly.pdbx_strand_id
1 'polypeptide(L)'
;MSFRILTLQLSGKLKSVEKLEAERAALQKNHASFVEAEKSATLAEYRELDQWVSSGNMDQRKKELQGEIFKGSSEYNLMKELENLKKTRSIRDYFKIEGSSDLLRFMKIKDSDILKEYYRLKDYVEGGAFLRDKQEINLKKFHGSAEEKHLHEYDALKKNHVLRDYLKLHGSEAIIRHLKFIESAKFKRYLELKNLPGTDKVHKEELERLSKDAEIRQYFSLENSKEYKHFKEMSGSHLPDRYKELHDLTNSRDFKERISYLKDKKRLEKSEAMQKYLRYKQIASSSDIRFFLKFEKSSLYRNYLDTNDSYPLQRYNELVAMTTSPEFQKRKAWLEDTKKWEKSEEFVRHQKYLALKKDPIVDLYFKFQNSHAFDFFNNWEVSFDEDFSNGKLDWSKWTANNYLADLMLGEPFSQKGDIQAYTGGKNCSVSNGKMQIHVRKEKVMSKSWHPGAGFIPVEFHYTTDILSTIKSFWQEGGIFEAKIRFNPIKEVVSTCYLQGKKSSPMISLLEMGPTSRMGILTLNGSGKLDFNGITLEHLKKDRFYIFRVEWDGNNVIWKINDIKVHEAPFGGLSEPAHISMQNLVVSEIPGSKLPFAFETDWIRCYRRKQKS
;
A
#
# COMPACT_ATOMS: atom_id res chain seq x y z
N MET A 1 61.12 -47.13 37.07
CA MET A 1 60.24 -47.29 35.90
C MET A 1 59.02 -46.41 36.04
N SER A 2 58.63 -45.68 35.00
CA SER A 2 57.45 -44.81 35.03
C SER A 2 56.21 -45.55 34.53
N PHE A 3 55.27 -45.88 35.42
CA PHE A 3 53.98 -46.49 35.04
C PHE A 3 53.03 -45.52 34.33
N ARG A 4 53.40 -44.24 34.21
CA ARG A 4 52.56 -43.17 33.64
C ARG A 4 52.03 -43.50 32.24
N ILE A 5 52.89 -44.02 31.35
CA ILE A 5 52.49 -44.39 29.99
C ILE A 5 51.46 -45.53 30.00
N LEU A 6 51.69 -46.55 30.84
CA LEU A 6 50.76 -47.67 31.00
C LEU A 6 49.40 -47.17 31.52
N THR A 7 49.39 -46.33 32.55
CA THR A 7 48.16 -45.74 33.10
C THR A 7 47.39 -44.92 32.06
N LEU A 8 48.09 -44.08 31.27
CA LEU A 8 47.46 -43.28 30.21
C LEU A 8 46.83 -44.15 29.11
N GLN A 9 47.45 -45.27 28.77
CA GLN A 9 46.90 -46.23 27.82
C GLN A 9 45.69 -46.99 28.38
N LEU A 10 45.78 -47.52 29.60
CA LEU A 10 44.71 -48.33 30.21
C LEU A 10 43.47 -47.48 30.54
N SER A 11 43.66 -46.22 30.94
CA SER A 11 42.57 -45.27 31.17
C SER A 11 41.95 -44.70 29.89
N GLY A 12 42.47 -45.04 28.71
CA GLY A 12 41.99 -44.51 27.43
C GLY A 12 42.29 -43.01 27.20
N LYS A 13 43.07 -42.38 28.09
CA LYS A 13 43.46 -40.96 27.95
C LYS A 13 44.39 -40.73 26.75
N LEU A 14 45.21 -41.72 26.40
CA LEU A 14 46.02 -41.68 25.20
C LEU A 14 45.18 -42.09 23.98
N LYS A 15 44.64 -41.10 23.26
CA LYS A 15 43.84 -41.31 22.03
C LYS A 15 44.68 -41.97 20.94
N SER A 16 44.01 -42.64 19.98
CA SER A 16 44.68 -43.06 18.74
C SER A 16 45.07 -41.84 17.91
N VAL A 17 46.10 -41.96 17.08
CA VAL A 17 46.58 -40.84 16.25
C VAL A 17 45.51 -40.43 15.24
N GLU A 18 44.78 -41.39 14.68
CA GLU A 18 43.72 -41.14 13.69
C GLU A 18 42.59 -40.28 14.29
N LYS A 19 42.18 -40.58 15.53
CA LYS A 19 41.17 -39.80 16.24
C LYS A 19 41.68 -38.39 16.55
N LEU A 20 42.94 -38.26 16.96
CA LEU A 20 43.55 -36.97 17.29
C LEU A 20 43.68 -36.08 16.06
N GLU A 21 44.17 -36.63 14.94
CA GLU A 21 44.28 -35.91 13.67
C GLU A 21 42.91 -35.47 13.14
N ALA A 22 41.88 -36.32 13.26
CA ALA A 22 40.51 -35.94 12.91
C ALA A 22 39.98 -34.78 13.79
N GLU A 23 40.25 -34.81 15.10
CA GLU A 23 39.88 -33.72 16.01
C GLU A 23 40.62 -32.41 15.67
N ARG A 24 41.94 -32.47 15.41
CA ARG A 24 42.75 -31.31 14.99
C ARG A 24 42.24 -30.74 13.67
N ALA A 25 41.94 -31.58 12.68
CA ALA A 25 41.42 -31.16 11.38
C ALA A 25 40.03 -30.52 11.48
N ALA A 26 39.12 -31.11 12.28
CA ALA A 26 37.82 -30.53 12.54
C ALA A 26 37.93 -29.16 13.25
N LEU A 27 38.85 -29.03 14.20
CA LEU A 27 39.09 -27.78 14.89
C LEU A 27 39.69 -26.71 13.97
N GLN A 28 40.60 -27.08 13.08
CA GLN A 28 41.15 -26.19 12.05
C GLN A 28 40.05 -25.70 11.09
N LYS A 29 39.15 -26.60 10.65
CA LYS A 29 38.00 -26.24 9.84
C LYS A 29 37.07 -25.28 10.58
N ASN A 30 36.74 -25.56 11.84
CA ASN A 30 35.91 -24.68 12.66
C ASN A 30 36.57 -23.31 12.87
N HIS A 31 37.88 -23.24 13.06
CA HIS A 31 38.62 -21.98 13.16
C HIS A 31 38.52 -21.16 11.86
N ALA A 32 38.72 -21.79 10.70
CA ALA A 32 38.57 -21.12 9.41
C ALA A 32 37.14 -20.59 9.23
N SER A 33 36.13 -21.42 9.51
CA SER A 33 34.72 -21.01 9.45
C SER A 33 34.36 -19.94 10.48
N PHE A 34 35.00 -19.91 11.66
CA PHE A 34 34.81 -18.87 12.65
C PHE A 34 35.35 -17.50 12.17
N VAL A 35 36.55 -17.49 11.58
CA VAL A 35 37.15 -16.28 11.00
C VAL A 35 36.31 -15.75 9.82
N GLU A 36 35.72 -16.65 9.03
CA GLU A 36 34.78 -16.28 7.97
C GLU A 36 33.44 -15.77 8.52
N ALA A 37 32.88 -16.44 9.52
CA ALA A 37 31.64 -16.05 10.20
C ALA A 37 31.73 -14.64 10.78
N GLU A 38 32.88 -14.30 11.39
CA GLU A 38 33.14 -12.98 11.96
C GLU A 38 32.97 -11.83 10.94
N LYS A 39 33.29 -12.10 9.67
CA LYS A 39 33.22 -11.13 8.57
C LYS A 39 31.94 -11.27 7.73
N SER A 40 31.05 -12.19 8.10
CA SER A 40 29.88 -12.52 7.29
C SER A 40 28.78 -11.45 7.39
N ALA A 41 28.11 -11.19 6.27
CA ALA A 41 26.91 -10.35 6.25
C ALA A 41 25.79 -10.93 7.13
N THR A 42 25.70 -12.26 7.22
CA THR A 42 24.75 -12.98 8.08
C THR A 42 24.92 -12.61 9.55
N LEU A 43 26.15 -12.62 10.07
CA LEU A 43 26.43 -12.23 11.46
C LEU A 43 26.21 -10.73 11.68
N ALA A 44 26.58 -9.89 10.71
CA ALA A 44 26.34 -8.45 10.77
C ALA A 44 24.84 -8.15 10.89
N GLU A 45 24.02 -8.74 10.04
CA GLU A 45 22.56 -8.61 10.10
C GLU A 45 21.99 -9.13 11.42
N TYR A 46 22.45 -10.29 11.89
CA TYR A 46 22.04 -10.81 13.20
C TYR A 46 22.32 -9.79 14.31
N ARG A 47 23.50 -9.16 14.34
CA ARG A 47 23.88 -8.17 15.36
C ARG A 47 22.98 -6.93 15.32
N GLU A 48 22.66 -6.42 14.13
CA GLU A 48 21.73 -5.29 14.00
C GLU A 48 20.34 -5.63 14.53
N LEU A 49 19.83 -6.83 14.20
CA LEU A 49 18.54 -7.29 14.69
C LEU A 49 18.55 -7.57 16.19
N ASP A 50 19.61 -8.18 16.70
CA ASP A 50 19.78 -8.44 18.14
C ASP A 50 19.85 -7.14 18.92
N GLN A 51 20.53 -6.11 18.40
CA GLN A 51 20.53 -4.77 18.98
C GLN A 51 19.12 -4.14 18.97
N TRP A 52 18.38 -4.27 17.87
CA TRP A 52 17.01 -3.77 17.78
C TRP A 52 16.06 -4.45 18.78
N VAL A 53 16.22 -5.76 19.00
CA VAL A 53 15.45 -6.52 20.00
C VAL A 53 15.89 -6.16 21.43
N SER A 54 17.19 -6.21 21.73
CA SER A 54 17.73 -6.00 23.07
C SER A 54 17.63 -4.56 23.58
N SER A 55 17.58 -3.57 22.68
CA SER A 55 17.35 -2.16 23.03
C SER A 55 15.93 -1.84 23.48
N GLY A 56 14.98 -2.78 23.35
CA GLY A 56 13.56 -2.55 23.66
C GLY A 56 12.80 -1.79 22.55
N ASN A 57 13.48 -1.40 21.46
CA ASN A 57 12.86 -0.73 20.31
C ASN A 57 11.73 -1.58 19.69
N MET A 58 11.93 -2.90 19.60
CA MET A 58 10.89 -3.84 19.14
C MET A 58 9.63 -3.75 20.01
N ASP A 59 9.79 -3.80 21.34
CA ASP A 59 8.66 -3.79 22.27
C ASP A 59 7.94 -2.44 22.27
N GLN A 60 8.68 -1.33 22.17
CA GLN A 60 8.10 -0.01 22.00
C GLN A 60 7.24 0.05 20.73
N ARG A 61 7.78 -0.38 19.59
CA ARG A 61 7.05 -0.35 18.33
C ARG A 61 5.82 -1.25 18.34
N LYS A 62 5.91 -2.42 18.95
CA LYS A 62 4.76 -3.31 19.17
C LYS A 62 3.66 -2.63 19.99
N LYS A 63 4.03 -1.93 21.08
CA LYS A 63 3.08 -1.17 21.91
C LYS A 63 2.44 -0.01 21.13
N GLU A 64 3.20 0.73 20.33
CA GLU A 64 2.68 1.79 19.47
C GLU A 64 1.60 1.26 18.52
N LEU A 65 1.91 0.18 17.78
CA LEU A 65 0.97 -0.45 16.86
C LEU A 65 -0.28 -0.99 17.57
N GLN A 66 -0.12 -1.60 18.75
CA GLN A 66 -1.25 -2.07 19.56
C GLN A 66 -2.07 -0.92 20.17
N GLY A 67 -1.45 0.24 20.39
CA GLY A 67 -2.09 1.45 20.89
C GLY A 67 -2.94 2.17 19.83
N GLU A 68 -2.73 1.90 18.54
CA GLU A 68 -3.58 2.39 17.45
C GLU A 68 -4.96 1.71 17.46
N ILE A 69 -5.86 2.16 18.33
CA ILE A 69 -7.21 1.60 18.47
C ILE A 69 -8.27 2.51 17.83
N PHE A 70 -9.32 1.89 17.30
CA PHE A 70 -10.42 2.66 16.70
C PHE A 70 -11.14 3.53 17.73
N LYS A 71 -11.48 2.99 18.91
CA LYS A 71 -12.19 3.77 19.94
C LYS A 71 -11.32 4.91 20.47
N GLY A 72 -11.77 6.15 20.29
CA GLY A 72 -11.03 7.35 20.69
C GLY A 72 -10.14 7.95 19.60
N SER A 73 -10.03 7.28 18.44
CA SER A 73 -9.37 7.84 17.24
C SER A 73 -10.15 8.99 16.62
N SER A 74 -9.50 9.73 15.71
CA SER A 74 -10.15 10.76 14.89
C SER A 74 -11.30 10.17 14.06
N GLU A 75 -11.07 9.00 13.47
CA GLU A 75 -12.00 8.25 12.64
C GLU A 75 -13.26 7.87 13.43
N TYR A 76 -13.10 7.41 14.68
CA TYR A 76 -14.22 7.14 15.56
C TYR A 76 -15.03 8.40 15.88
N ASN A 77 -14.37 9.54 16.10
CA ASN A 77 -15.05 10.81 16.37
C ASN A 77 -15.85 11.30 15.15
N LEU A 78 -15.29 11.17 13.94
CA LEU A 78 -16.00 11.50 12.69
C LEU A 78 -17.24 10.61 12.48
N MET A 79 -17.11 9.30 12.73
CA MET A 79 -18.28 8.40 12.65
C MET A 79 -19.32 8.70 13.73
N LYS A 80 -18.89 9.05 14.94
CA LYS A 80 -19.78 9.43 16.04
C LYS A 80 -20.51 10.74 15.73
N GLU A 81 -19.81 11.72 15.16
CA GLU A 81 -20.40 12.98 14.70
C GLU A 81 -21.45 12.73 13.62
N LEU A 82 -21.12 11.92 12.59
CA LEU A 82 -22.06 11.54 11.55
C LEU A 82 -23.31 10.85 12.12
N GLU A 83 -23.12 9.91 13.05
CA GLU A 83 -24.21 9.17 13.69
C GLU A 83 -25.11 10.08 14.53
N ASN A 84 -24.54 11.11 15.16
CA ASN A 84 -25.32 12.13 15.86
C ASN A 84 -26.12 12.99 14.88
N LEU A 85 -25.51 13.45 13.77
CA LEU A 85 -26.19 14.25 12.75
C LEU A 85 -27.32 13.46 12.07
N LYS A 86 -27.14 12.16 11.82
CA LYS A 86 -28.19 11.25 11.33
C LYS A 86 -29.43 11.26 12.23
N LYS A 87 -29.24 11.39 13.54
CA LYS A 87 -30.33 11.38 14.53
C LYS A 87 -31.01 12.74 14.67
N THR A 88 -30.37 13.83 14.26
CA THR A 88 -30.96 15.17 14.30
C THR A 88 -32.25 15.22 13.50
N ARG A 89 -33.31 15.78 14.10
CA ARG A 89 -34.64 15.82 13.49
C ARG A 89 -34.64 16.55 12.14
N SER A 90 -33.96 17.69 12.03
CA SER A 90 -33.93 18.48 10.80
C SER A 90 -33.35 17.72 9.61
N ILE A 91 -32.22 17.04 9.81
CA ILE A 91 -31.57 16.18 8.81
C ILE A 91 -32.47 14.99 8.44
N ARG A 92 -33.03 14.30 9.44
CA ARG A 92 -33.93 13.16 9.22
C ARG A 92 -35.17 13.55 8.43
N ASP A 93 -35.81 14.65 8.80
CA ASP A 93 -37.02 15.15 8.15
C ASP A 93 -36.70 15.72 6.75
N TYR A 94 -35.51 16.30 6.53
CA TYR A 94 -35.03 16.70 5.21
C TYR A 94 -34.97 15.51 4.25
N PHE A 95 -34.31 14.41 4.64
CA PHE A 95 -34.19 13.21 3.80
C PHE A 95 -35.50 12.42 3.61
N LYS A 96 -36.58 12.74 4.35
CA LYS A 96 -37.92 12.22 4.03
C LYS A 96 -38.56 12.93 2.83
N ILE A 97 -38.16 14.18 2.58
CA ILE A 97 -38.74 15.03 1.54
C ILE A 97 -37.83 15.07 0.31
N GLU A 98 -36.52 15.13 0.50
CA GLU A 98 -35.54 15.09 -0.58
C GLU A 98 -35.73 13.83 -1.45
N GLY A 99 -35.91 14.03 -2.75
CA GLY A 99 -36.19 12.94 -3.69
C GLY A 99 -37.56 12.27 -3.55
N SER A 100 -38.45 12.74 -2.67
CA SER A 100 -39.79 12.16 -2.52
C SER A 100 -40.68 12.44 -3.74
N SER A 101 -41.60 11.52 -4.03
CA SER A 101 -42.61 11.70 -5.09
C SER A 101 -43.48 12.94 -4.87
N ASP A 102 -43.73 13.29 -3.61
CA ASP A 102 -44.52 14.46 -3.23
C ASP A 102 -43.78 15.77 -3.55
N LEU A 103 -42.47 15.86 -3.26
CA LEU A 103 -41.65 17.02 -3.63
C LEU A 103 -41.58 17.19 -5.15
N LEU A 104 -41.37 16.10 -5.89
CA LEU A 104 -41.35 16.13 -7.37
C LEU A 104 -42.69 16.59 -7.94
N ARG A 105 -43.81 16.07 -7.40
CA ARG A 105 -45.16 16.50 -7.77
C ARG A 105 -45.36 17.99 -7.45
N PHE A 106 -44.91 18.44 -6.28
CA PHE A 106 -45.01 19.83 -5.87
C PHE A 106 -44.28 20.77 -6.83
N MET A 107 -43.01 20.46 -7.16
CA MET A 107 -42.22 21.25 -8.11
C MET A 107 -42.86 21.28 -9.51
N LYS A 108 -43.39 20.14 -9.99
CA LYS A 108 -44.12 20.09 -11.26
C LYS A 108 -45.35 20.99 -11.27
N ILE A 109 -46.11 21.04 -10.18
CA ILE A 109 -47.30 21.90 -10.08
C ILE A 109 -46.89 23.37 -9.93
N LYS A 110 -45.80 23.67 -9.22
CA LYS A 110 -45.29 25.03 -8.99
C LYS A 110 -45.09 25.80 -10.31
N ASP A 111 -44.58 25.13 -11.33
CA ASP A 111 -44.30 25.75 -12.64
C ASP A 111 -45.44 25.58 -13.65
N SER A 112 -46.53 24.92 -13.25
CA SER A 112 -47.63 24.57 -14.15
C SER A 112 -48.52 25.77 -14.50
N ASP A 113 -49.04 25.77 -15.72
CA ASP A 113 -49.98 26.81 -16.16
C ASP A 113 -51.31 26.75 -15.41
N ILE A 114 -51.70 25.57 -14.90
CA ILE A 114 -52.91 25.43 -14.07
C ILE A 114 -52.78 26.16 -12.74
N LEU A 115 -51.59 26.23 -12.14
CA LEU A 115 -51.36 27.01 -10.92
C LEU A 115 -51.37 28.51 -11.20
N LYS A 116 -50.78 28.95 -12.33
CA LYS A 116 -50.86 30.35 -12.78
C LYS A 116 -52.31 30.76 -13.05
N GLU A 117 -53.07 29.91 -13.74
CA GLU A 117 -54.51 30.09 -14.00
C GLU A 117 -55.29 30.19 -12.68
N TYR A 118 -55.00 29.30 -11.72
CA TYR A 118 -55.61 29.34 -10.38
C TYR A 118 -55.41 30.69 -9.70
N TYR A 119 -54.17 31.18 -9.58
CA TYR A 119 -53.91 32.45 -8.90
C TYR A 119 -54.53 33.64 -9.63
N ARG A 120 -54.50 33.66 -10.96
CA ARG A 120 -55.15 34.71 -11.76
C ARG A 120 -56.67 34.73 -11.54
N LEU A 121 -57.32 33.57 -11.54
CA LEU A 121 -58.76 33.46 -11.30
C LEU A 121 -59.12 33.71 -9.83
N LYS A 122 -58.26 33.29 -8.89
CA LYS A 122 -58.39 33.59 -7.47
C LYS A 122 -58.39 35.10 -7.24
N ASP A 123 -57.44 35.81 -7.82
CA ASP A 123 -57.35 37.26 -7.74
C ASP A 123 -58.59 37.94 -8.35
N TYR A 124 -59.06 37.49 -9.52
CA TYR A 124 -60.30 38.00 -10.12
C TYR A 124 -61.54 37.79 -9.23
N VAL A 125 -61.66 36.61 -8.59
CA VAL A 125 -62.83 36.25 -7.76
C VAL A 125 -62.77 36.89 -6.37
N GLU A 126 -61.62 36.81 -5.69
CA GLU A 126 -61.42 37.27 -4.31
C GLU A 126 -61.02 38.75 -4.25
N GLY A 127 -60.38 39.30 -5.28
CA GLY A 127 -60.04 40.72 -5.44
C GLY A 127 -61.21 41.61 -5.87
N GLY A 128 -62.43 41.07 -5.89
CA GLY A 128 -63.67 41.85 -6.06
C GLY A 128 -64.06 42.21 -7.50
N ALA A 129 -63.26 41.86 -8.52
CA ALA A 129 -63.61 42.09 -9.93
C ALA A 129 -64.85 41.29 -10.36
N PHE A 130 -64.95 40.01 -9.95
CA PHE A 130 -66.15 39.20 -10.21
C PHE A 130 -67.43 39.80 -9.60
N LEU A 131 -67.34 40.34 -8.38
CA LEU A 131 -68.49 40.97 -7.72
C LEU A 131 -68.97 42.19 -8.49
N ARG A 132 -68.05 43.02 -8.99
CA ARG A 132 -68.36 44.17 -9.85
C ARG A 132 -69.02 43.73 -11.14
N ASP A 133 -68.43 42.80 -11.89
CA ASP A 133 -68.99 42.31 -13.15
C ASP A 133 -70.38 41.68 -12.96
N LYS A 134 -70.55 40.91 -11.89
CA LYS A 134 -71.84 40.32 -11.51
C LYS A 134 -72.91 41.39 -11.24
N GLN A 135 -72.55 42.45 -10.51
CA GLN A 135 -73.46 43.57 -10.24
C GLN A 135 -73.82 44.30 -11.54
N GLU A 136 -72.85 44.64 -12.38
CA GLU A 136 -73.08 45.32 -13.65
C GLU A 136 -74.00 44.52 -14.60
N ILE A 137 -73.80 43.20 -14.71
CA ILE A 137 -74.64 42.33 -15.53
C ILE A 137 -76.06 42.25 -14.96
N ASN A 138 -76.22 42.20 -13.64
CA ASN A 138 -77.53 42.17 -13.00
C ASN A 138 -78.30 43.49 -13.21
N LEU A 139 -77.61 44.63 -13.24
CA LEU A 139 -78.19 45.95 -13.50
C LEU A 139 -78.73 46.10 -14.94
N LYS A 140 -78.20 45.34 -15.91
CA LYS A 140 -78.66 45.33 -17.31
C LYS A 140 -79.95 44.53 -17.50
N LYS A 141 -81.07 45.05 -16.99
CA LYS A 141 -82.42 44.46 -17.08
C LYS A 141 -83.27 45.19 -18.14
N PHE A 142 -84.12 44.44 -18.84
CA PHE A 142 -85.06 45.04 -19.80
C PHE A 142 -86.03 46.01 -19.13
N HIS A 143 -86.53 45.67 -17.94
CA HIS A 143 -87.45 46.54 -17.22
C HIS A 143 -86.74 47.79 -16.67
N GLY A 144 -87.24 48.98 -17.04
CA GLY A 144 -86.67 50.29 -16.77
C GLY A 144 -85.56 50.71 -17.75
N SER A 145 -85.25 49.91 -18.77
CA SER A 145 -84.21 50.20 -19.77
C SER A 145 -84.63 51.29 -20.77
N ALA A 146 -83.65 51.89 -21.44
CA ALA A 146 -83.91 52.81 -22.55
C ALA A 146 -84.62 52.08 -23.71
N GLU A 147 -84.27 50.81 -23.94
CA GLU A 147 -84.85 49.96 -24.97
C GLU A 147 -86.34 49.65 -24.70
N GLU A 148 -86.73 49.42 -23.44
CA GLU A 148 -88.15 49.28 -23.06
C GLU A 148 -88.91 50.60 -23.24
N LYS A 149 -88.32 51.74 -22.88
CA LYS A 149 -88.92 53.07 -23.09
C LYS A 149 -89.13 53.36 -24.58
N HIS A 150 -88.13 53.11 -25.43
CA HIS A 150 -88.24 53.30 -26.88
C HIS A 150 -89.32 52.39 -27.50
N LEU A 151 -89.46 51.15 -27.03
CA LEU A 151 -90.55 50.28 -27.47
C LEU A 151 -91.93 50.80 -27.05
N HIS A 152 -92.07 51.23 -25.79
CA HIS A 152 -93.32 51.80 -25.31
C HIS A 152 -93.70 53.09 -26.04
N GLU A 153 -92.72 53.97 -26.26
CA GLU A 153 -92.90 55.21 -27.01
C GLU A 153 -93.31 54.92 -28.46
N TYR A 154 -92.63 53.97 -29.12
CA TYR A 154 -92.97 53.54 -30.48
C TYR A 154 -94.38 52.94 -30.56
N ASP A 155 -94.75 52.05 -29.64
CA ASP A 155 -96.08 51.44 -29.57
C ASP A 155 -97.18 52.48 -29.27
N ALA A 156 -96.87 53.49 -28.45
CA ALA A 156 -97.78 54.60 -28.16
C ALA A 156 -98.00 55.48 -29.39
N LEU A 157 -96.92 55.87 -30.09
CA LEU A 157 -97.00 56.65 -31.34
C LEU A 157 -97.73 55.88 -32.44
N LYS A 158 -97.51 54.57 -32.56
CA LYS A 158 -98.23 53.70 -33.50
C LYS A 158 -99.75 53.70 -33.27
N LYS A 159 -100.20 53.91 -32.02
CA LYS A 159 -101.62 53.99 -31.65
C LYS A 159 -102.21 55.39 -31.78
N ASN A 160 -101.39 56.42 -31.99
CA ASN A 160 -101.86 57.79 -32.15
C ASN A 160 -102.65 57.91 -33.48
N HIS A 161 -103.97 58.07 -33.37
CA HIS A 161 -104.88 58.09 -34.52
C HIS A 161 -104.63 59.30 -35.44
N VAL A 162 -104.27 60.45 -34.88
CA VAL A 162 -103.92 61.67 -35.63
C VAL A 162 -102.64 61.46 -36.45
N LEU A 163 -101.62 60.85 -35.84
CA LEU A 163 -100.36 60.52 -36.54
C LEU A 163 -100.59 59.47 -37.63
N ARG A 164 -101.45 58.48 -37.39
CA ARG A 164 -101.82 57.48 -38.42
C ARG A 164 -102.52 58.11 -39.61
N ASP A 165 -103.45 59.03 -39.37
CA ASP A 165 -104.16 59.71 -40.45
C ASP A 165 -103.22 60.66 -41.22
N TYR A 166 -102.30 61.33 -40.52
CA TYR A 166 -101.20 62.07 -41.15
C TYR A 166 -100.34 61.15 -42.03
N LEU A 167 -99.83 60.03 -41.51
CA LEU A 167 -98.97 59.12 -42.27
C LEU A 167 -99.67 58.51 -43.49
N LYS A 168 -101.00 58.33 -43.46
CA LYS A 168 -101.80 57.92 -44.62
C LYS A 168 -101.91 58.99 -45.70
N LEU A 169 -102.05 60.25 -45.29
CA LEU A 169 -102.25 61.38 -46.21
C LEU A 169 -100.92 61.98 -46.68
N HIS A 170 -99.88 61.90 -45.87
CA HIS A 170 -98.53 62.41 -46.13
C HIS A 170 -97.88 61.68 -47.30
N GLY A 171 -97.55 62.42 -48.36
CA GLY A 171 -97.04 61.85 -49.61
C GLY A 171 -98.10 61.16 -50.49
N SER A 172 -99.38 61.20 -50.13
CA SER A 172 -100.46 60.67 -50.96
C SER A 172 -100.76 61.57 -52.17
N GLU A 173 -101.27 61.01 -53.27
CA GLU A 173 -101.69 61.83 -54.41
C GLU A 173 -102.79 62.84 -54.06
N ALA A 174 -103.67 62.48 -53.12
CA ALA A 174 -104.79 63.33 -52.71
C ALA A 174 -104.29 64.66 -52.12
N ILE A 175 -103.29 64.63 -51.23
CA ILE A 175 -102.75 65.85 -50.62
C ILE A 175 -101.93 66.68 -51.61
N ILE A 176 -101.20 66.02 -52.51
CA ILE A 176 -100.38 66.68 -53.53
C ILE A 176 -101.29 67.46 -54.50
N ARG A 177 -102.37 66.82 -54.97
CA ARG A 177 -103.37 67.48 -55.83
C ARG A 177 -104.06 68.62 -55.09
N HIS A 178 -104.39 68.44 -53.82
CA HIS A 178 -105.04 69.44 -52.98
C HIS A 178 -104.23 70.72 -52.83
N LEU A 179 -102.96 70.59 -52.41
CA LEU A 179 -102.05 71.73 -52.26
C LEU A 179 -101.81 72.45 -53.59
N LYS A 180 -101.71 71.69 -54.70
CA LYS A 180 -101.55 72.26 -56.04
C LYS A 180 -102.81 73.00 -56.53
N PHE A 181 -103.99 72.52 -56.18
CA PHE A 181 -105.26 73.14 -56.62
C PHE A 181 -105.49 74.51 -55.99
N ILE A 182 -105.00 74.75 -54.76
CA ILE A 182 -105.05 76.07 -54.09
C ILE A 182 -104.46 77.18 -54.97
N GLU A 183 -103.40 76.87 -55.72
CA GLU A 183 -102.73 77.86 -56.55
C GLU A 183 -103.40 78.11 -57.91
N SER A 184 -104.40 77.29 -58.27
CA SER A 184 -105.06 77.37 -59.57
C SER A 184 -105.86 78.67 -59.75
N ALA A 185 -105.84 79.21 -60.97
CA ALA A 185 -106.64 80.39 -61.33
C ALA A 185 -108.13 80.17 -61.09
N LYS A 186 -108.61 78.93 -61.29
CA LYS A 186 -110.00 78.52 -61.03
C LYS A 186 -110.36 78.68 -59.55
N PHE A 187 -109.53 78.19 -58.64
CA PHE A 187 -109.77 78.30 -57.20
C PHE A 187 -109.67 79.75 -56.71
N LYS A 188 -108.70 80.52 -57.20
CA LYS A 188 -108.56 81.96 -56.90
C LYS A 188 -109.79 82.75 -57.35
N ARG A 189 -110.29 82.49 -58.56
CA ARG A 189 -111.51 83.12 -59.08
C ARG A 189 -112.74 82.78 -58.25
N TYR A 190 -112.88 81.53 -57.79
CA TYR A 190 -113.94 81.14 -56.87
C TYR A 190 -113.88 81.88 -55.53
N LEU A 191 -112.68 82.03 -54.96
CA LEU A 191 -112.46 82.76 -53.71
C LEU A 191 -112.74 84.26 -53.84
N GLU A 192 -112.30 84.89 -54.93
CA GLU A 192 -112.65 86.30 -55.24
C GLU A 192 -114.16 86.50 -55.29
N LEU A 193 -114.87 85.68 -56.07
CA LEU A 193 -116.32 85.78 -56.23
C LEU A 193 -117.06 85.54 -54.91
N LYS A 194 -116.58 84.60 -54.07
CA LYS A 194 -117.19 84.33 -52.76
C LYS A 194 -117.06 85.50 -51.77
N ASN A 195 -116.05 86.35 -51.93
CA ASN A 195 -115.74 87.43 -51.00
C ASN A 195 -116.26 88.81 -51.45
N LEU A 196 -116.94 88.93 -52.60
CA LEU A 196 -117.54 90.18 -53.08
C LEU A 196 -118.91 90.47 -52.40
N PRO A 197 -119.21 91.72 -51.99
CA PRO A 197 -120.46 92.10 -51.34
C PRO A 197 -121.66 92.20 -52.33
N GLY A 198 -122.17 91.05 -52.75
CA GLY A 198 -123.60 90.74 -52.83
C GLY A 198 -124.59 91.60 -53.64
N THR A 199 -124.20 92.30 -54.71
CA THR A 199 -125.16 93.17 -55.46
C THR A 199 -125.28 92.95 -56.97
N ASP A 200 -124.45 92.10 -57.61
CA ASP A 200 -124.57 91.79 -59.05
C ASP A 200 -125.09 90.36 -59.32
N LYS A 201 -126.13 90.25 -60.15
CA LYS A 201 -126.82 88.98 -60.49
C LYS A 201 -125.91 88.03 -61.29
N VAL A 202 -125.06 88.56 -62.17
CA VAL A 202 -124.18 87.74 -63.03
C VAL A 202 -123.10 87.02 -62.22
N HIS A 203 -122.52 87.71 -61.22
CA HIS A 203 -121.53 87.11 -60.33
C HIS A 203 -122.11 86.02 -59.43
N LYS A 204 -123.38 86.14 -59.01
CA LYS A 204 -124.08 85.09 -58.25
C LYS A 204 -124.22 83.80 -59.07
N GLU A 205 -124.60 83.91 -60.34
CA GLU A 205 -124.75 82.75 -61.23
C GLU A 205 -123.40 82.06 -61.52
N GLU A 206 -122.32 82.82 -61.73
CA GLU A 206 -120.97 82.29 -61.94
C GLU A 206 -120.43 81.59 -60.69
N LEU A 207 -120.59 82.20 -59.51
CA LEU A 207 -120.23 81.60 -58.23
C LEU A 207 -121.00 80.30 -57.98
N GLU A 208 -122.29 80.27 -58.32
CA GLU A 208 -123.11 79.07 -58.14
C GLU A 208 -122.64 77.93 -59.08
N ARG A 209 -122.28 78.24 -60.32
CA ARG A 209 -121.69 77.27 -61.25
C ARG A 209 -120.34 76.75 -60.75
N LEU A 210 -119.43 77.63 -60.32
CA LEU A 210 -118.13 77.23 -59.77
C LEU A 210 -118.28 76.45 -58.44
N SER A 211 -119.27 76.78 -57.61
CA SER A 211 -119.57 76.01 -56.38
C SER A 211 -120.05 74.58 -56.67
N LYS A 212 -120.54 74.33 -57.89
CA LYS A 212 -120.95 73.02 -58.38
C LYS A 212 -119.82 72.30 -59.15
N ASP A 213 -118.68 72.93 -59.41
CA ASP A 213 -117.52 72.33 -60.08
C ASP A 213 -116.92 71.20 -59.22
N ALA A 214 -116.58 70.09 -59.89
CA ALA A 214 -116.13 68.88 -59.22
C ALA A 214 -114.80 69.08 -58.47
N GLU A 215 -113.87 69.88 -58.99
CA GLU A 215 -112.57 70.12 -58.35
C GLU A 215 -112.72 71.01 -57.11
N ILE A 216 -113.60 72.00 -57.17
CA ILE A 216 -113.92 72.87 -56.02
C ILE A 216 -114.62 72.06 -54.92
N ARG A 217 -115.58 71.20 -55.27
CA ARG A 217 -116.24 70.31 -54.31
C ARG A 217 -115.27 69.31 -53.69
N GLN A 218 -114.37 68.73 -54.48
CA GLN A 218 -113.38 67.77 -53.99
C GLN A 218 -112.35 68.43 -53.07
N TYR A 219 -111.90 69.65 -53.39
CA TYR A 219 -111.06 70.47 -52.51
C TYR A 219 -111.74 70.72 -51.16
N PHE A 220 -112.98 71.21 -51.15
CA PHE A 220 -113.69 71.46 -49.89
C PHE A 220 -114.07 70.16 -49.16
N SER A 221 -114.30 69.06 -49.88
CA SER A 221 -114.48 67.74 -49.28
C SER A 221 -113.24 67.30 -48.52
N LEU A 222 -112.04 67.54 -49.06
CA LEU A 222 -110.80 67.21 -48.38
C LEU A 222 -110.49 68.22 -47.25
N GLU A 223 -110.65 69.53 -47.45
CA GLU A 223 -110.50 70.54 -46.38
C GLU A 223 -111.42 70.23 -45.17
N ASN A 224 -112.63 69.73 -45.44
CA ASN A 224 -113.60 69.37 -44.40
C ASN A 224 -113.39 67.95 -43.84
N SER A 225 -112.52 67.15 -44.44
CA SER A 225 -112.23 65.80 -43.95
C SER A 225 -111.49 65.82 -42.61
N LYS A 226 -111.74 64.80 -41.80
CA LYS A 226 -111.07 64.64 -40.51
C LYS A 226 -109.57 64.39 -40.71
N GLU A 227 -109.24 63.63 -41.75
CA GLU A 227 -107.89 63.21 -42.12
C GLU A 227 -107.02 64.40 -42.52
N TYR A 228 -107.57 65.38 -43.25
CA TYR A 228 -106.82 66.58 -43.63
C TYR A 228 -106.63 67.56 -42.47
N LYS A 229 -107.61 67.68 -41.55
CA LYS A 229 -107.43 68.44 -40.30
C LYS A 229 -106.27 67.86 -39.47
N HIS A 230 -106.23 66.54 -39.32
CA HIS A 230 -105.11 65.83 -38.69
C HIS A 230 -103.79 66.02 -39.45
N PHE A 231 -103.84 66.06 -40.79
CA PHE A 231 -102.66 66.30 -41.61
C PHE A 231 -102.08 67.70 -41.37
N LYS A 232 -102.91 68.75 -41.32
CA LYS A 232 -102.48 70.12 -40.98
C LYS A 232 -101.91 70.20 -39.56
N GLU A 233 -102.56 69.55 -38.59
CA GLU A 233 -102.12 69.51 -37.19
C GLU A 233 -100.73 68.85 -37.03
N MET A 234 -100.47 67.75 -37.75
CA MET A 234 -99.21 67.02 -37.66
C MET A 234 -98.09 67.55 -38.56
N SER A 235 -98.40 68.34 -39.61
CA SER A 235 -97.39 68.90 -40.53
C SER A 235 -96.40 69.86 -39.87
N GLY A 236 -96.73 70.40 -38.69
CA GLY A 236 -95.82 71.22 -37.87
C GLY A 236 -95.28 70.51 -36.61
N SER A 237 -95.49 69.20 -36.45
CA SER A 237 -95.15 68.43 -35.25
C SER A 237 -93.88 67.59 -35.44
N HIS A 238 -93.09 67.40 -34.37
CA HIS A 238 -91.91 66.52 -34.34
C HIS A 238 -92.24 65.01 -34.28
N LEU A 239 -93.52 64.67 -34.04
CA LEU A 239 -93.95 63.28 -33.81
C LEU A 239 -93.74 62.33 -35.01
N PRO A 240 -93.90 62.76 -36.29
CA PRO A 240 -93.61 61.91 -37.44
C PRO A 240 -92.13 61.52 -37.55
N ASP A 241 -91.22 62.48 -37.33
CA ASP A 241 -89.78 62.22 -37.37
C ASP A 241 -89.35 61.28 -36.24
N ARG A 242 -89.87 61.50 -35.02
CA ARG A 242 -89.64 60.62 -33.86
C ARG A 242 -90.19 59.21 -34.09
N TYR A 243 -91.35 59.08 -34.73
CA TYR A 243 -91.92 57.78 -35.09
C TYR A 243 -91.02 57.03 -36.08
N LYS A 244 -90.47 57.72 -37.08
CA LYS A 244 -89.55 57.13 -38.06
C LYS A 244 -88.23 56.70 -37.41
N GLU A 245 -87.64 57.55 -36.56
CA GLU A 245 -86.43 57.23 -35.79
C GLU A 245 -86.62 55.97 -34.93
N LEU A 246 -87.73 55.91 -34.18
CA LEU A 246 -88.05 54.76 -33.35
C LEU A 246 -88.41 53.52 -34.18
N HIS A 247 -89.08 53.67 -35.33
CA HIS A 247 -89.34 52.57 -36.25
C HIS A 247 -88.03 51.93 -36.73
N ASP A 248 -87.08 52.75 -37.18
CA ASP A 248 -85.81 52.28 -37.73
C ASP A 248 -84.92 51.69 -36.63
N LEU A 249 -84.87 52.34 -35.46
CA LEU A 249 -84.14 51.84 -34.29
C LEU A 249 -84.71 50.50 -33.80
N THR A 250 -86.02 50.40 -33.60
CA THR A 250 -86.67 49.18 -33.08
C THR A 250 -86.63 48.01 -34.07
N ASN A 251 -86.56 48.30 -35.37
CA ASN A 251 -86.40 47.26 -36.41
C ASN A 251 -84.96 46.85 -36.68
N SER A 252 -83.97 47.62 -36.21
CA SER A 252 -82.56 47.30 -36.36
C SER A 252 -82.19 45.95 -35.70
N ARG A 253 -81.20 45.28 -36.28
CA ARG A 253 -80.68 44.00 -35.76
C ARG A 253 -80.10 44.18 -34.34
N ASP A 254 -79.30 45.22 -34.15
CA ASP A 254 -78.61 45.50 -32.90
C ASP A 254 -79.60 45.72 -31.75
N PHE A 255 -80.71 46.43 -32.00
CA PHE A 255 -81.75 46.65 -31.00
C PHE A 255 -82.48 45.36 -30.61
N LYS A 256 -82.79 44.50 -31.60
CA LYS A 256 -83.43 43.19 -31.36
C LYS A 256 -82.52 42.25 -30.57
N GLU A 257 -81.23 42.20 -30.91
CA GLU A 257 -80.22 41.42 -30.19
C GLU A 257 -80.02 41.95 -28.76
N ARG A 258 -79.97 43.28 -28.61
CA ARG A 258 -79.87 43.95 -27.30
C ARG A 258 -81.05 43.62 -26.39
N ILE A 259 -82.28 43.65 -26.91
CA ILE A 259 -83.47 43.25 -26.16
C ILE A 259 -83.43 41.77 -25.78
N SER A 260 -83.01 40.90 -26.70
CA SER A 260 -82.87 39.47 -26.41
C SER A 260 -81.92 39.23 -25.24
N TYR A 261 -80.77 39.92 -25.23
CA TYR A 261 -79.81 39.90 -24.13
C TYR A 261 -80.39 40.43 -22.80
N LEU A 262 -81.09 41.58 -22.83
CA LEU A 262 -81.68 42.20 -21.62
C LEU A 262 -82.84 41.39 -21.03
N LYS A 263 -83.56 40.62 -21.87
CA LYS A 263 -84.65 39.72 -21.45
C LYS A 263 -84.15 38.34 -21.01
N ASP A 264 -82.92 37.95 -21.35
CA ASP A 264 -82.36 36.67 -20.92
C ASP A 264 -82.15 36.67 -19.39
N LYS A 265 -82.98 35.89 -18.69
CA LYS A 265 -82.86 35.68 -17.25
C LYS A 265 -81.61 34.89 -16.87
N LYS A 266 -81.02 34.13 -17.81
CA LYS A 266 -79.81 33.33 -17.63
C LYS A 266 -78.53 34.03 -18.10
N ARG A 267 -78.58 35.35 -18.33
CA ARG A 267 -77.45 36.12 -18.87
C ARG A 267 -76.21 36.08 -17.99
N LEU A 268 -76.39 36.04 -16.67
CA LEU A 268 -75.29 35.94 -15.73
C LEU A 268 -74.65 34.56 -15.82
N GLU A 269 -75.44 33.49 -15.85
CA GLU A 269 -74.97 32.11 -15.98
C GLU A 269 -74.19 31.89 -17.28
N LYS A 270 -74.57 32.56 -18.36
CA LYS A 270 -73.89 32.52 -19.66
C LYS A 270 -72.71 33.49 -19.79
N SER A 271 -72.51 34.38 -18.81
CA SER A 271 -71.47 35.41 -18.89
C SER A 271 -70.07 34.84 -18.72
N GLU A 272 -69.10 35.49 -19.35
CA GLU A 272 -67.67 35.19 -19.15
C GLU A 272 -67.27 35.29 -17.66
N ALA A 273 -67.85 36.25 -16.93
CA ALA A 273 -67.61 36.43 -15.49
C ALA A 273 -68.01 35.17 -14.69
N MET A 274 -69.17 34.58 -14.96
CA MET A 274 -69.61 33.36 -14.28
C MET A 274 -68.81 32.14 -14.73
N GLN A 275 -68.43 32.05 -16.01
CA GLN A 275 -67.55 30.98 -16.50
C GLN A 275 -66.19 31.01 -15.78
N LYS A 276 -65.58 32.19 -15.62
CA LYS A 276 -64.34 32.39 -14.84
C LYS A 276 -64.51 31.95 -13.39
N TYR A 277 -65.63 32.29 -12.75
CA TYR A 277 -65.93 31.85 -11.38
C TYR A 277 -66.09 30.32 -11.25
N LEU A 278 -66.80 29.67 -12.18
CA LEU A 278 -66.96 28.21 -12.19
C LEU A 278 -65.63 27.52 -12.45
N ARG A 279 -64.82 28.04 -13.37
CA ARG A 279 -63.45 27.56 -13.63
C ARG A 279 -62.56 27.70 -12.40
N TYR A 280 -62.64 28.82 -11.68
CA TYR A 280 -61.95 29.01 -10.40
C TYR A 280 -62.33 27.90 -9.41
N LYS A 281 -63.63 27.66 -9.20
CA LYS A 281 -64.12 26.62 -8.29
C LYS A 281 -63.65 25.22 -8.71
N GLN A 282 -63.69 24.92 -10.00
CA GLN A 282 -63.21 23.65 -10.55
C GLN A 282 -61.71 23.45 -10.26
N ILE A 283 -60.87 24.42 -10.64
CA ILE A 283 -59.42 24.34 -10.45
C ILE A 283 -59.06 24.30 -8.95
N ALA A 284 -59.72 25.12 -8.13
CA ALA A 284 -59.55 25.13 -6.67
C ALA A 284 -59.87 23.76 -6.02
N SER A 285 -60.79 23.01 -6.61
CA SER A 285 -61.17 21.65 -6.14
C SER A 285 -60.28 20.54 -6.69
N SER A 286 -59.44 20.83 -7.70
CA SER A 286 -58.55 19.84 -8.30
C SER A 286 -57.60 19.23 -7.26
N SER A 287 -57.26 17.96 -7.44
CA SER A 287 -56.35 17.25 -6.53
C SER A 287 -54.98 17.91 -6.46
N ASP A 288 -54.47 18.42 -7.59
CA ASP A 288 -53.16 19.06 -7.69
C ASP A 288 -53.10 20.39 -6.93
N ILE A 289 -54.08 21.28 -7.12
CA ILE A 289 -54.09 22.57 -6.41
C ILE A 289 -54.30 22.37 -4.91
N ARG A 290 -55.20 21.47 -4.50
CA ARG A 290 -55.39 21.15 -3.08
C ARG A 290 -54.14 20.55 -2.45
N PHE A 291 -53.46 19.65 -3.16
CA PHE A 291 -52.18 19.09 -2.72
C PHE A 291 -51.13 20.20 -2.60
N PHE A 292 -50.95 21.02 -3.63
CA PHE A 292 -49.96 22.11 -3.66
C PHE A 292 -50.12 23.05 -2.46
N LEU A 293 -51.32 23.59 -2.25
CA LEU A 293 -51.60 24.53 -1.17
C LEU A 293 -51.40 23.92 0.23
N LYS A 294 -51.62 22.60 0.38
CA LYS A 294 -51.37 21.87 1.62
C LYS A 294 -49.89 21.59 1.83
N PHE A 295 -49.20 21.14 0.78
CA PHE A 295 -47.78 20.79 0.83
C PHE A 295 -46.90 22.02 1.04
N GLU A 296 -47.21 23.13 0.37
CA GLU A 296 -46.56 24.44 0.54
C GLU A 296 -46.52 24.88 2.01
N LYS A 297 -47.60 24.61 2.74
CA LYS A 297 -47.75 24.97 4.17
C LYS A 297 -47.28 23.88 5.13
N SER A 298 -46.79 22.75 4.63
CA SER A 298 -46.41 21.62 5.48
C SER A 298 -45.14 21.95 6.27
N SER A 299 -45.11 21.54 7.54
CA SER A 299 -43.93 21.71 8.38
C SER A 299 -42.71 20.95 7.85
N LEU A 300 -42.93 19.84 7.15
CA LEU A 300 -41.88 19.06 6.49
C LEU A 300 -41.26 19.81 5.31
N TYR A 301 -42.07 20.45 4.46
CA TYR A 301 -41.55 21.27 3.36
C TYR A 301 -40.82 22.52 3.87
N ARG A 302 -41.30 23.14 4.96
CA ARG A 302 -40.56 24.22 5.61
C ARG A 302 -39.20 23.75 6.13
N ASN A 303 -39.16 22.62 6.84
CA ASN A 303 -37.89 22.02 7.29
C ASN A 303 -36.95 21.70 6.12
N TYR A 304 -37.50 21.22 4.99
CA TYR A 304 -36.74 20.97 3.78
C TYR A 304 -36.03 22.24 3.30
N LEU A 305 -36.75 23.35 3.14
CA LEU A 305 -36.19 24.64 2.75
C LEU A 305 -35.15 25.16 3.76
N ASP A 306 -35.46 25.09 5.06
CA ASP A 306 -34.56 25.56 6.13
C ASP A 306 -33.26 24.74 6.21
N THR A 307 -33.31 23.46 5.83
CA THR A 307 -32.19 22.52 5.97
C THR A 307 -31.34 22.41 4.70
N ASN A 308 -31.92 22.66 3.51
CA ASN A 308 -31.30 22.48 2.20
C ASN A 308 -29.93 23.17 2.08
N ASP A 309 -29.82 24.39 2.62
CA ASP A 309 -28.58 25.18 2.61
C ASP A 309 -27.95 25.32 4.01
N SER A 310 -28.37 24.46 4.94
CA SER A 310 -27.89 24.52 6.33
C SER A 310 -26.50 23.91 6.48
N TYR A 311 -25.67 24.56 7.31
CA TYR A 311 -24.35 24.03 7.67
C TYR A 311 -24.38 22.58 8.20
N PRO A 312 -25.33 22.17 9.07
CA PRO A 312 -25.43 20.77 9.50
C PRO A 312 -25.62 19.76 8.37
N LEU A 313 -26.36 20.10 7.30
CA LEU A 313 -26.54 19.21 6.14
C LEU A 313 -25.26 19.14 5.30
N GLN A 314 -24.58 20.26 5.11
CA GLN A 314 -23.27 20.29 4.43
C GLN A 314 -22.26 19.41 5.17
N ARG A 315 -22.15 19.58 6.50
CA ARG A 315 -21.28 18.75 7.34
C ARG A 315 -21.66 17.28 7.32
N TYR A 316 -22.96 16.96 7.31
CA TYR A 316 -23.44 15.59 7.14
C TYR A 316 -22.93 14.97 5.83
N ASN A 317 -23.11 15.67 4.71
CA ASN A 317 -22.70 15.19 3.39
C ASN A 317 -21.17 15.04 3.29
N GLU A 318 -20.42 15.98 3.85
CA GLU A 318 -18.95 15.90 3.98
C GLU A 318 -18.53 14.64 4.76
N LEU A 319 -19.12 14.41 5.94
CA LEU A 319 -18.81 13.25 6.75
C LEU A 319 -19.21 11.93 6.06
N VAL A 320 -20.33 11.89 5.32
CA VAL A 320 -20.69 10.73 4.51
C VAL A 320 -19.63 10.47 3.44
N ALA A 321 -19.19 11.49 2.71
CA ALA A 321 -18.17 11.34 1.68
C ALA A 321 -16.82 10.88 2.28
N MET A 322 -16.39 11.48 3.40
CA MET A 322 -15.16 11.10 4.10
C MET A 322 -15.24 9.66 4.62
N THR A 323 -16.31 9.32 5.35
CA THR A 323 -16.42 8.00 6.01
C THR A 323 -16.71 6.86 5.04
N THR A 324 -17.23 7.14 3.84
CA THR A 324 -17.41 6.12 2.80
C THR A 324 -16.20 5.97 1.86
N SER A 325 -15.20 6.84 1.97
CA SER A 325 -13.97 6.75 1.16
C SER A 325 -13.21 5.43 1.41
N PRO A 326 -12.58 4.85 0.38
CA PRO A 326 -11.74 3.66 0.52
C PRO A 326 -10.61 3.84 1.55
N GLU A 327 -10.01 5.03 1.62
CA GLU A 327 -8.94 5.39 2.53
C GLU A 327 -9.40 5.31 3.99
N PHE A 328 -10.56 5.89 4.29
CA PHE A 328 -11.15 5.84 5.62
C PHE A 328 -11.51 4.42 6.02
N GLN A 329 -12.12 3.64 5.11
CA GLN A 329 -12.48 2.25 5.38
C GLN A 329 -11.24 1.38 5.63
N LYS A 330 -10.16 1.57 4.86
CA LYS A 330 -8.87 0.90 5.11
C LYS A 330 -8.29 1.29 6.47
N ARG A 331 -8.29 2.58 6.81
CA ARG A 331 -7.76 3.07 8.08
C ARG A 331 -8.59 2.57 9.27
N LYS A 332 -9.92 2.56 9.15
CA LYS A 332 -10.80 1.98 10.15
C LYS A 332 -10.54 0.48 10.33
N ALA A 333 -10.50 -0.28 9.24
CA ALA A 333 -10.21 -1.71 9.28
C ALA A 333 -8.85 -2.00 9.91
N TRP A 334 -7.84 -1.15 9.63
CA TRP A 334 -6.57 -1.19 10.32
C TRP A 334 -6.76 -0.95 11.82
N LEU A 335 -7.35 0.16 12.25
CA LEU A 335 -7.53 0.50 13.68
C LEU A 335 -8.34 -0.55 14.46
N GLU A 336 -9.27 -1.25 13.82
CA GLU A 336 -10.06 -2.34 14.41
C GLU A 336 -9.32 -3.69 14.44
N ASP A 337 -8.22 -3.84 13.70
CA ASP A 337 -7.45 -5.08 13.67
C ASP A 337 -6.70 -5.33 14.99
N THR A 338 -6.88 -6.51 15.56
CA THR A 338 -6.19 -6.93 16.79
C THR A 338 -4.84 -7.58 16.51
N LYS A 339 -4.56 -7.95 15.25
CA LYS A 339 -3.35 -8.64 14.79
C LYS A 339 -2.43 -7.74 13.96
N LYS A 340 -2.37 -6.44 14.29
CA LYS A 340 -1.54 -5.44 13.59
C LYS A 340 -0.07 -5.81 13.62
N TRP A 341 0.41 -6.26 14.78
CA TRP A 341 1.79 -6.69 14.96
C TRP A 341 2.15 -7.78 13.97
N GLU A 342 1.37 -8.87 13.93
CA GLU A 342 1.63 -10.00 13.04
C GLU A 342 1.56 -9.66 11.54
N LYS A 343 0.92 -8.53 11.18
CA LYS A 343 0.82 -8.01 9.81
C LYS A 343 1.84 -6.93 9.49
N SER A 344 2.66 -6.53 10.44
CA SER A 344 3.61 -5.43 10.28
C SER A 344 4.96 -5.90 9.73
N GLU A 345 5.69 -4.99 9.08
CA GLU A 345 7.06 -5.26 8.60
C GLU A 345 8.01 -5.59 9.76
N GLU A 346 7.78 -5.02 10.94
CA GLU A 346 8.57 -5.28 12.14
C GLU A 346 8.40 -6.71 12.65
N PHE A 347 7.22 -7.33 12.50
CA PHE A 347 7.07 -8.74 12.83
C PHE A 347 7.85 -9.63 11.86
N VAL A 348 7.87 -9.31 10.57
CA VAL A 348 8.73 -10.00 9.58
C VAL A 348 10.20 -9.87 9.97
N ARG A 349 10.63 -8.66 10.36
CA ARG A 349 11.98 -8.39 10.87
C ARG A 349 12.30 -9.22 12.12
N HIS A 350 11.35 -9.36 13.05
CA HIS A 350 11.51 -10.21 14.23
C HIS A 350 11.58 -11.71 13.89
N GLN A 351 10.78 -12.20 12.95
CA GLN A 351 10.89 -13.59 12.48
C GLN A 351 12.26 -13.85 11.85
N LYS A 352 12.79 -12.89 11.08
CA LYS A 352 14.15 -12.98 10.53
C LYS A 352 15.22 -13.07 11.63
N TYR A 353 15.10 -12.28 12.70
CA TYR A 353 15.96 -12.39 13.88
C TYR A 353 15.94 -13.81 14.47
N LEU A 354 14.75 -14.37 14.69
CA LEU A 354 14.58 -15.72 15.25
C LEU A 354 15.16 -16.82 14.34
N ALA A 355 15.09 -16.63 13.02
CA ALA A 355 15.70 -17.52 12.05
C ALA A 355 17.23 -17.43 12.09
N LEU A 356 17.79 -16.22 12.02
CA LEU A 356 19.23 -15.99 12.07
C LEU A 356 19.87 -16.46 13.39
N LYS A 357 19.14 -16.38 14.50
CA LYS A 357 19.58 -16.93 15.80
C LYS A 357 19.88 -18.43 15.75
N LYS A 358 19.28 -19.16 14.81
CA LYS A 358 19.50 -20.60 14.59
C LYS A 358 20.40 -20.89 13.39
N ASP A 359 20.91 -19.86 12.74
CA ASP A 359 21.78 -20.02 11.57
C ASP A 359 23.11 -20.66 12.00
N PRO A 360 23.63 -21.66 11.26
CA PRO A 360 24.87 -22.34 11.61
C PRO A 360 26.09 -21.41 11.73
N ILE A 361 26.14 -20.32 10.95
CA ILE A 361 27.25 -19.34 10.98
C ILE A 361 27.19 -18.58 12.31
N VAL A 362 25.99 -18.13 12.69
CA VAL A 362 25.75 -17.39 13.93
C VAL A 362 26.01 -18.28 15.14
N ASP A 363 25.48 -19.51 15.15
CA ASP A 363 25.70 -20.49 16.23
C ASP A 363 27.19 -20.82 16.39
N LEU A 364 27.89 -21.08 15.28
CA LEU A 364 29.33 -21.35 15.30
C LEU A 364 30.11 -20.16 15.87
N TYR A 365 29.78 -18.93 15.46
CA TYR A 365 30.44 -17.74 15.97
C TYR A 365 30.26 -17.61 17.48
N PHE A 366 29.03 -17.62 17.98
CA PHE A 366 28.77 -17.45 19.40
C PHE A 366 29.26 -18.63 20.26
N LYS A 367 29.32 -19.84 19.69
CA LYS A 367 29.92 -21.01 20.34
C LYS A 367 31.41 -20.83 20.64
N PHE A 368 32.15 -20.13 19.77
CA PHE A 368 33.61 -19.99 19.89
C PHE A 368 34.11 -18.59 20.25
N GLN A 369 33.28 -17.54 20.16
CA GLN A 369 33.64 -16.14 20.42
C GLN A 369 34.41 -15.92 21.73
N ASN A 370 34.04 -16.65 22.80
CA ASN A 370 34.64 -16.53 24.12
C ASN A 370 35.41 -17.80 24.52
N SER A 371 35.83 -18.60 23.55
CA SER A 371 36.47 -19.90 23.77
C SER A 371 37.98 -19.84 23.53
N HIS A 372 38.74 -20.57 24.35
CA HIS A 372 40.17 -20.82 24.18
C HIS A 372 40.48 -21.91 23.13
N ALA A 373 39.46 -22.48 22.49
CA ALA A 373 39.62 -23.59 21.55
C ALA A 373 40.54 -23.24 20.36
N PHE A 374 40.64 -21.96 20.00
CA PHE A 374 41.47 -21.50 18.88
C PHE A 374 42.80 -20.86 19.30
N ASP A 375 43.14 -20.88 20.60
CA ASP A 375 44.39 -20.30 21.12
C ASP A 375 45.62 -20.86 20.41
N PHE A 376 45.59 -22.14 20.01
CA PHE A 376 46.67 -22.73 19.23
C PHE A 376 46.88 -21.98 17.90
N PHE A 377 45.83 -21.79 17.11
CA PHE A 377 45.92 -21.12 15.80
C PHE A 377 46.20 -19.61 15.92
N ASN A 378 45.75 -19.00 17.02
CA ASN A 378 46.00 -17.59 17.31
C ASN A 378 47.46 -17.31 17.69
N ASN A 379 48.12 -18.26 18.36
CA ASN A 379 49.46 -18.05 18.92
C ASN A 379 50.59 -18.71 18.12
N TRP A 380 50.30 -19.73 17.32
CA TRP A 380 51.31 -20.54 16.63
C TRP A 380 51.19 -20.44 15.11
N GLU A 381 52.33 -20.41 14.44
CA GLU A 381 52.44 -20.57 12.99
C GLU A 381 53.39 -21.71 12.65
N VAL A 382 53.12 -22.37 11.53
CA VAL A 382 53.98 -23.44 11.01
C VAL A 382 55.29 -22.82 10.53
N SER A 383 56.40 -23.31 11.06
CA SER A 383 57.76 -22.87 10.71
C SER A 383 58.54 -23.89 9.90
N PHE A 384 58.16 -25.16 9.99
CA PHE A 384 58.64 -26.26 9.17
C PHE A 384 57.54 -27.29 9.01
N ASP A 385 57.40 -27.85 7.81
CA ASP A 385 56.42 -28.89 7.50
C ASP A 385 57.00 -29.84 6.46
N GLU A 386 56.85 -31.12 6.72
CA GLU A 386 57.21 -32.20 5.82
C GLU A 386 56.23 -33.36 6.01
N ASP A 387 55.42 -33.65 5.00
CA ASP A 387 54.41 -34.71 4.99
C ASP A 387 54.77 -35.90 4.09
N PHE A 388 55.94 -35.84 3.44
CA PHE A 388 56.47 -36.85 2.52
C PHE A 388 55.47 -37.29 1.41
N SER A 389 54.48 -36.45 1.10
CA SER A 389 53.41 -36.77 0.13
C SER A 389 53.91 -36.81 -1.32
N ASN A 390 55.02 -36.14 -1.61
CA ASN A 390 55.61 -36.04 -2.95
C ASN A 390 56.32 -37.31 -3.45
N GLY A 391 56.33 -38.39 -2.65
CA GLY A 391 56.89 -39.70 -3.04
C GLY A 391 58.42 -39.77 -3.12
N LYS A 392 59.14 -38.68 -2.79
CA LYS A 392 60.61 -38.61 -2.73
C LYS A 392 61.04 -37.67 -1.62
N LEU A 393 62.28 -37.83 -1.14
CA LEU A 393 62.89 -36.88 -0.20
C LEU A 393 63.14 -35.52 -0.86
N ASP A 394 62.78 -34.46 -0.16
CA ASP A 394 63.14 -33.10 -0.52
C ASP A 394 64.54 -32.76 0.00
N TRP A 395 65.55 -32.93 -0.85
CA TRP A 395 66.95 -32.61 -0.53
C TRP A 395 67.23 -31.11 -0.35
N SER A 396 66.26 -30.22 -0.61
CA SER A 396 66.36 -28.82 -0.20
C SER A 396 66.11 -28.64 1.31
N LYS A 397 65.35 -29.56 1.92
CA LYS A 397 65.07 -29.60 3.36
C LYS A 397 66.00 -30.56 4.10
N TRP A 398 66.37 -31.67 3.49
CA TRP A 398 67.12 -32.74 4.15
C TRP A 398 68.55 -32.83 3.64
N THR A 399 69.48 -33.20 4.51
CA THR A 399 70.81 -33.66 4.14
C THR A 399 71.10 -34.98 4.82
N ALA A 400 71.79 -35.88 4.12
CA ALA A 400 72.14 -37.20 4.63
C ALA A 400 73.45 -37.19 5.42
N ASN A 401 73.59 -36.20 6.31
CA ASN A 401 74.79 -36.00 7.10
C ASN A 401 74.46 -35.46 8.49
N ASN A 402 75.37 -35.63 9.44
CA ASN A 402 75.29 -34.95 10.73
C ASN A 402 76.11 -33.65 10.71
N TYR A 403 75.87 -32.76 11.68
CA TYR A 403 76.50 -31.43 11.72
C TYR A 403 78.04 -31.49 11.70
N LEU A 404 78.64 -32.39 12.49
CA LEU A 404 80.10 -32.52 12.57
C LEU A 404 80.71 -33.05 11.27
N ALA A 405 80.07 -34.04 10.65
CA ALA A 405 80.53 -34.63 9.41
C ALA A 405 80.38 -33.69 8.22
N ASP A 406 79.32 -32.86 8.20
CA ASP A 406 79.16 -31.82 7.19
C ASP A 406 80.23 -30.74 7.32
N LEU A 407 80.59 -30.34 8.55
CA LEU A 407 81.63 -29.35 8.82
C LEU A 407 83.05 -29.86 8.53
N MET A 408 83.32 -31.14 8.77
CA MET A 408 84.66 -31.72 8.62
C MET A 408 84.95 -32.18 7.19
N LEU A 409 84.28 -33.25 6.74
CA LEU A 409 84.60 -33.94 5.49
C LEU A 409 83.59 -33.68 4.37
N GLY A 410 82.40 -33.15 4.70
CA GLY A 410 81.29 -33.04 3.75
C GLY A 410 80.64 -34.38 3.38
N GLU A 411 81.09 -35.50 3.98
CA GLU A 411 80.56 -36.85 3.78
C GLU A 411 80.33 -37.52 5.15
N PRO A 412 79.40 -38.49 5.25
CA PRO A 412 79.10 -39.13 6.52
C PRO A 412 80.16 -40.19 6.88
N PHE A 413 80.37 -40.38 8.19
CA PHE A 413 81.32 -41.34 8.73
C PHE A 413 80.79 -41.96 10.03
N SER A 414 81.30 -43.14 10.39
CA SER A 414 80.91 -43.83 11.63
C SER A 414 81.88 -43.56 12.78
N GLN A 415 81.45 -43.69 14.01
CA GLN A 415 82.32 -43.53 15.18
C GLN A 415 83.08 -44.82 15.50
N LYS A 416 84.18 -44.72 16.23
CA LYS A 416 84.86 -45.91 16.77
C LYS A 416 83.89 -46.74 17.60
N GLY A 417 83.67 -47.99 17.19
CA GLY A 417 82.77 -48.95 17.86
C GLY A 417 81.41 -49.14 17.17
N ASP A 418 81.03 -48.25 16.24
CA ASP A 418 79.88 -48.47 15.37
C ASP A 418 80.13 -49.67 14.45
N ILE A 419 79.08 -50.47 14.20
CA ILE A 419 79.16 -51.64 13.31
C ILE A 419 78.41 -51.44 11.98
N GLN A 420 77.90 -50.23 11.75
CA GLN A 420 77.25 -49.80 10.53
C GLN A 420 78.00 -48.64 9.86
N ALA A 421 77.94 -48.58 8.53
CA ALA A 421 78.35 -47.43 7.72
C ALA A 421 77.15 -46.55 7.36
N TYR A 422 77.39 -45.25 7.24
CA TYR A 422 76.42 -44.31 6.66
C TYR A 422 76.64 -44.18 5.15
N THR A 423 75.57 -44.11 4.35
CA THR A 423 75.64 -44.23 2.88
C THR A 423 75.36 -42.94 2.12
N GLY A 424 75.14 -41.83 2.83
CA GLY A 424 74.88 -40.52 2.23
C GLY A 424 73.48 -40.43 1.60
N GLY A 425 72.50 -41.16 2.15
CA GLY A 425 71.09 -41.06 1.78
C GLY A 425 70.58 -42.21 0.92
N LYS A 426 71.44 -43.15 0.53
CA LYS A 426 71.04 -44.33 -0.28
C LYS A 426 70.15 -45.30 0.48
N ASN A 427 70.22 -45.28 1.80
CA ASN A 427 69.37 -46.04 2.70
C ASN A 427 68.13 -45.25 3.13
N CYS A 428 67.87 -44.08 2.53
CA CYS A 428 66.64 -43.34 2.76
C CYS A 428 65.68 -43.47 1.57
N SER A 429 64.40 -43.66 1.85
CA SER A 429 63.35 -43.71 0.82
C SER A 429 62.05 -43.13 1.34
N VAL A 430 61.19 -42.68 0.42
CA VAL A 430 59.79 -42.37 0.72
C VAL A 430 58.91 -43.42 0.04
N SER A 431 58.01 -44.03 0.80
CA SER A 431 57.06 -45.02 0.30
C SER A 431 55.72 -44.87 1.02
N ASN A 432 54.61 -44.88 0.28
CA ASN A 432 53.26 -44.68 0.81
C ASN A 432 53.13 -43.44 1.71
N GLY A 433 53.73 -42.32 1.30
CA GLY A 433 53.73 -41.06 2.05
C GLY A 433 54.56 -41.10 3.35
N LYS A 434 55.45 -42.07 3.52
CA LYS A 434 56.27 -42.22 4.73
C LYS A 434 57.74 -42.24 4.38
N MET A 435 58.52 -41.47 5.12
CA MET A 435 59.97 -41.53 5.07
C MET A 435 60.48 -42.74 5.88
N GLN A 436 61.42 -43.47 5.30
CA GLN A 436 62.05 -44.64 5.91
C GLN A 436 63.57 -44.50 5.84
N ILE A 437 64.24 -44.64 6.99
CA ILE A 437 65.68 -44.86 7.07
C ILE A 437 65.93 -46.35 7.30
N HIS A 438 66.55 -47.02 6.33
CA HIS A 438 66.74 -48.47 6.30
C HIS A 438 68.07 -48.89 6.91
N VAL A 439 68.03 -49.96 7.71
CA VAL A 439 69.21 -50.73 8.10
C VAL A 439 69.28 -51.98 7.23
N ARG A 440 70.38 -52.16 6.51
CA ARG A 440 70.63 -53.31 5.63
C ARG A 440 71.88 -54.06 6.08
N LYS A 441 71.90 -55.38 5.88
CA LYS A 441 73.11 -56.21 6.10
C LYS A 441 73.84 -56.34 4.77
N GLU A 442 74.90 -55.58 4.61
CA GLU A 442 75.75 -55.58 3.42
C GLU A 442 77.17 -55.17 3.78
N LYS A 443 78.14 -55.66 3.02
CA LYS A 443 79.55 -55.32 3.22
C LYS A 443 79.89 -54.03 2.48
N VAL A 444 80.46 -53.07 3.18
CA VAL A 444 80.92 -51.81 2.57
C VAL A 444 82.20 -51.31 3.25
N MET A 445 83.13 -50.82 2.45
CA MET A 445 84.28 -50.06 2.95
C MET A 445 83.86 -48.60 3.15
N SER A 446 83.96 -48.09 4.39
CA SER A 446 83.67 -46.68 4.71
C SER A 446 84.64 -46.15 5.77
N LYS A 447 84.47 -44.89 6.20
CA LYS A 447 85.37 -44.23 7.15
C LYS A 447 84.83 -44.34 8.57
N SER A 448 85.73 -44.67 9.50
CA SER A 448 85.48 -44.54 10.95
C SER A 448 86.39 -43.48 11.54
N TRP A 449 85.85 -42.62 12.41
CA TRP A 449 86.64 -41.66 13.17
C TRP A 449 87.14 -42.28 14.48
N HIS A 450 88.46 -42.29 14.65
CA HIS A 450 89.13 -42.82 15.83
C HIS A 450 89.88 -41.69 16.55
N PRO A 451 89.63 -41.46 17.86
CA PRO A 451 90.41 -40.52 18.65
C PRO A 451 91.91 -40.83 18.55
N GLY A 452 92.72 -39.84 18.17
CA GLY A 452 94.18 -39.94 18.01
C GLY A 452 94.67 -40.44 16.64
N ALA A 453 93.86 -41.19 15.89
CA ALA A 453 94.22 -41.71 14.55
C ALA A 453 93.49 -41.00 13.39
N GLY A 454 92.45 -40.21 13.69
CA GLY A 454 91.64 -39.55 12.67
C GLY A 454 90.73 -40.52 11.93
N PHE A 455 90.52 -40.29 10.63
CA PHE A 455 89.65 -41.11 9.79
C PHE A 455 90.42 -42.30 9.19
N ILE A 456 89.94 -43.51 9.43
CA ILE A 456 90.52 -44.73 8.87
C ILE A 456 89.47 -45.52 8.07
N PRO A 457 89.87 -46.26 7.01
CA PRO A 457 88.98 -47.15 6.29
C PRO A 457 88.65 -48.39 7.14
N VAL A 458 87.37 -48.75 7.20
CA VAL A 458 86.84 -49.91 7.94
C VAL A 458 85.82 -50.66 7.07
N GLU A 459 85.86 -51.99 7.08
CA GLU A 459 84.81 -52.84 6.48
C GLU A 459 83.64 -52.95 7.48
N PHE A 460 82.48 -52.42 7.11
CA PHE A 460 81.24 -52.54 7.87
C PHE A 460 80.36 -53.65 7.28
N HIS A 461 79.56 -54.28 8.14
CA HIS A 461 78.63 -55.36 7.77
C HIS A 461 77.16 -54.91 7.75
N TYR A 462 76.92 -53.65 8.14
CA TYR A 462 75.62 -53.02 8.10
C TYR A 462 75.73 -51.64 7.46
N THR A 463 74.65 -51.20 6.83
CA THR A 463 74.50 -49.84 6.33
C THR A 463 73.23 -49.19 6.84
N THR A 464 73.27 -47.89 7.03
CA THR A 464 72.12 -47.05 7.36
C THR A 464 72.38 -45.61 6.93
N ASP A 465 71.51 -44.68 7.31
CA ASP A 465 71.73 -43.25 7.13
C ASP A 465 71.33 -42.44 8.37
N ILE A 466 71.75 -41.18 8.33
CA ILE A 466 71.23 -40.08 9.12
C ILE A 466 70.57 -39.09 8.16
N LEU A 467 69.44 -38.51 8.55
CA LEU A 467 68.84 -37.37 7.88
C LEU A 467 68.76 -36.21 8.86
N SER A 468 69.16 -35.02 8.44
CA SER A 468 69.07 -33.83 9.27
C SER A 468 68.66 -32.59 8.47
N THR A 469 68.18 -31.59 9.20
CA THR A 469 67.79 -30.28 8.64
C THR A 469 68.90 -29.23 8.76
N ILE A 470 70.14 -29.64 9.03
CA ILE A 470 71.26 -28.72 9.35
C ILE A 470 71.55 -27.66 8.27
N LYS A 471 71.13 -27.88 7.02
CA LYS A 471 71.31 -26.92 5.91
C LYS A 471 70.08 -26.03 5.63
N SER A 472 68.93 -26.35 6.21
CA SER A 472 67.63 -25.81 5.77
C SER A 472 66.81 -25.20 6.90
N PHE A 473 66.81 -25.81 8.08
CA PHE A 473 65.91 -25.43 9.17
C PHE A 473 66.59 -25.54 10.53
N TRP A 474 66.53 -24.40 11.22
CA TRP A 474 67.02 -24.19 12.58
C TRP A 474 66.00 -23.34 13.32
N GLN A 475 65.63 -23.72 14.55
CA GLN A 475 64.66 -22.98 15.35
C GLN A 475 65.02 -22.95 16.82
N GLU A 476 64.90 -21.76 17.43
CA GLU A 476 64.97 -21.57 18.86
C GLU A 476 63.57 -21.70 19.48
N GLY A 477 63.44 -22.60 20.47
CA GLY A 477 62.16 -22.83 21.13
C GLY A 477 61.04 -23.29 20.20
N GLY A 478 59.81 -23.20 20.69
CA GLY A 478 58.61 -23.56 19.98
C GLY A 478 58.24 -25.03 20.10
N ILE A 479 57.58 -25.56 19.07
CA ILE A 479 56.99 -26.89 19.08
C ILE A 479 57.60 -27.70 17.95
N PHE A 480 58.07 -28.89 18.28
CA PHE A 480 58.60 -29.87 17.33
C PHE A 480 57.79 -31.15 17.51
N GLU A 481 57.11 -31.59 16.46
CA GLU A 481 56.36 -32.84 16.48
C GLU A 481 56.64 -33.70 15.26
N ALA A 482 56.66 -35.01 15.47
CA ALA A 482 56.82 -35.99 14.41
C ALA A 482 55.87 -37.18 14.66
N LYS A 483 55.18 -37.60 13.60
CA LYS A 483 54.38 -38.83 13.63
C LYS A 483 55.26 -40.00 13.21
N ILE A 484 55.61 -40.83 14.17
CA ILE A 484 56.63 -41.88 13.99
C ILE A 484 56.03 -43.24 14.37
N ARG A 485 56.39 -44.29 13.62
CA ARG A 485 56.03 -45.67 13.99
C ARG A 485 56.90 -46.16 15.13
N PHE A 486 56.29 -46.38 16.30
CA PHE A 486 56.99 -46.93 17.46
C PHE A 486 57.10 -48.45 17.34
N ASN A 487 58.24 -48.95 16.87
CA ASN A 487 58.51 -50.38 16.74
C ASN A 487 59.95 -50.76 17.13
N PRO A 488 60.31 -50.66 18.42
CA PRO A 488 61.68 -50.92 18.88
C PRO A 488 62.08 -52.40 18.76
N ILE A 489 63.29 -52.63 18.26
CA ILE A 489 64.04 -53.89 18.35
C ILE A 489 65.29 -53.69 19.22
N LYS A 490 65.85 -54.76 19.78
CA LYS A 490 66.99 -54.64 20.72
C LYS A 490 68.32 -54.38 20.00
N GLU A 491 68.37 -54.62 18.70
CA GLU A 491 69.60 -54.60 17.90
C GLU A 491 69.86 -53.24 17.23
N VAL A 492 68.86 -52.35 17.22
CA VAL A 492 68.93 -51.03 16.57
C VAL A 492 68.39 -49.96 17.51
N VAL A 493 69.10 -48.83 17.59
CA VAL A 493 68.64 -47.59 18.23
C VAL A 493 68.24 -46.60 17.14
N SER A 494 66.95 -46.30 17.04
CA SER A 494 66.41 -45.25 16.18
C SER A 494 66.16 -44.01 17.02
N THR A 495 66.66 -42.86 16.56
CA THR A 495 66.54 -41.59 17.28
C THR A 495 66.01 -40.49 16.38
N CYS A 496 65.07 -39.70 16.90
CA CYS A 496 64.66 -38.40 16.38
C CYS A 496 64.93 -37.36 17.48
N TYR A 497 65.77 -36.38 17.20
CA TYR A 497 66.27 -35.46 18.22
C TYR A 497 66.51 -34.05 17.68
N LEU A 498 66.60 -33.11 18.61
CA LEU A 498 66.98 -31.73 18.41
C LEU A 498 68.39 -31.51 18.97
N GLN A 499 69.21 -30.79 18.21
CA GLN A 499 70.59 -30.48 18.59
C GLN A 499 71.01 -29.11 18.02
N GLY A 500 71.87 -28.39 18.75
CA GLY A 500 72.58 -27.22 18.22
C GLY A 500 73.90 -27.61 17.55
N LYS A 501 74.88 -26.71 17.42
CA LYS A 501 76.19 -27.09 16.85
C LYS A 501 77.04 -27.98 17.76
N LYS A 502 76.73 -28.01 19.06
CA LYS A 502 77.41 -28.88 20.04
C LYS A 502 76.70 -30.23 20.11
N SER A 503 77.47 -31.30 20.30
CA SER A 503 76.93 -32.66 20.45
C SER A 503 76.09 -32.86 21.72
N SER A 504 76.17 -31.94 22.69
CA SER A 504 75.42 -31.95 23.94
C SER A 504 75.14 -30.51 24.42
N PRO A 505 73.96 -30.22 25.01
CA PRO A 505 72.86 -31.15 25.28
C PRO A 505 72.03 -31.50 24.03
N MET A 506 71.39 -32.67 24.04
CA MET A 506 70.52 -33.17 22.98
C MET A 506 69.11 -33.39 23.54
N ILE A 507 68.08 -32.87 22.86
CA ILE A 507 66.67 -33.11 23.23
C ILE A 507 66.12 -34.22 22.33
N SER A 508 65.85 -35.39 22.91
CA SER A 508 65.24 -36.52 22.20
C SER A 508 63.72 -36.34 22.11
N LEU A 509 63.18 -36.27 20.89
CA LEU A 509 61.75 -36.45 20.62
C LEU A 509 61.39 -37.92 20.80
N LEU A 510 62.24 -38.82 20.33
CA LEU A 510 62.12 -40.27 20.50
C LEU A 510 63.48 -40.93 20.39
N GLU A 511 63.82 -41.79 21.34
CA GLU A 511 64.81 -42.85 21.19
C GLU A 511 64.09 -44.18 21.37
N MET A 512 64.24 -45.11 20.41
CA MET A 512 63.65 -46.45 20.51
C MET A 512 64.67 -47.52 20.13
N GLY A 513 64.72 -48.59 20.90
CA GLY A 513 65.73 -49.65 20.76
C GLY A 513 65.77 -50.56 21.99
N PRO A 514 66.96 -51.00 22.47
CA PRO A 514 67.12 -51.74 23.73
C PRO A 514 66.46 -51.03 24.92
N THR A 515 66.58 -49.71 24.97
CA THR A 515 65.83 -48.83 25.86
C THR A 515 65.08 -47.84 24.99
N SER A 516 63.78 -47.67 25.24
CA SER A 516 62.98 -46.67 24.55
C SER A 516 62.65 -45.54 25.51
N ARG A 517 62.91 -44.29 25.13
CA ARG A 517 62.85 -43.13 26.02
C ARG A 517 62.69 -41.81 25.27
N MET A 518 62.32 -40.76 26.01
CA MET A 518 62.26 -39.37 25.56
C MET A 518 62.83 -38.50 26.68
N GLY A 519 63.60 -37.46 26.36
CA GLY A 519 64.24 -36.62 27.38
C GLY A 519 65.43 -35.83 26.86
N ILE A 520 66.19 -35.27 27.79
CA ILE A 520 67.44 -34.55 27.52
C ILE A 520 68.62 -35.45 27.85
N LEU A 521 69.60 -35.52 26.94
CA LEU A 521 70.90 -36.11 27.19
C LEU A 521 71.97 -35.02 27.32
N THR A 522 72.66 -34.99 28.45
CA THR A 522 73.70 -33.99 28.77
C THR A 522 75.01 -34.67 29.12
N LEU A 523 76.13 -34.22 28.56
CA LEU A 523 77.45 -34.63 29.00
C LEU A 523 77.78 -33.95 30.32
N ASN A 524 78.00 -34.74 31.37
CA ASN A 524 78.43 -34.21 32.66
C ASN A 524 79.94 -33.90 32.67
N GLY A 525 80.44 -33.25 33.74
CA GLY A 525 81.85 -32.88 33.88
C GLY A 525 82.85 -34.05 33.89
N SER A 526 82.37 -35.31 33.98
CA SER A 526 83.19 -36.53 33.86
C SER A 526 83.17 -37.14 32.45
N GLY A 527 82.52 -36.49 31.48
CA GLY A 527 82.35 -36.98 30.11
C GLY A 527 81.31 -38.10 29.96
N LYS A 528 80.53 -38.41 31.01
CA LYS A 528 79.44 -39.40 30.96
C LYS A 528 78.13 -38.72 30.56
N LEU A 529 77.27 -39.44 29.84
CA LEU A 529 75.93 -39.00 29.51
C LEU A 529 75.01 -39.12 30.72
N ASP A 530 74.40 -38.02 31.12
CA ASP A 530 73.31 -37.95 32.07
C ASP A 530 71.98 -37.81 31.32
N PHE A 531 70.95 -38.52 31.78
CA PHE A 531 69.64 -38.57 31.11
C PHE A 531 68.55 -38.07 32.05
N ASN A 532 67.86 -37.01 31.62
CA ASN A 532 66.67 -36.49 32.29
C ASN A 532 65.45 -36.68 31.38
N GLY A 533 64.57 -37.60 31.73
CA GLY A 533 63.44 -37.96 30.87
C GLY A 533 62.54 -39.07 31.39
N ILE A 534 61.81 -39.69 30.46
CA ILE A 534 60.87 -40.79 30.72
C ILE A 534 61.15 -41.99 29.81
N THR A 535 60.95 -43.21 30.32
CA THR A 535 61.01 -44.45 29.54
C THR A 535 59.65 -44.81 28.92
N LEU A 536 59.68 -45.50 27.78
CA LEU A 536 58.52 -45.86 26.95
C LEU A 536 58.22 -47.37 26.96
N GLU A 537 58.65 -48.11 27.98
CA GLU A 537 58.61 -49.58 28.04
C GLU A 537 57.21 -50.20 27.85
N HIS A 538 56.15 -49.46 28.19
CA HIS A 538 54.76 -49.92 28.08
C HIS A 538 53.98 -49.31 26.90
N LEU A 539 54.64 -48.51 26.05
CA LEU A 539 54.01 -47.98 24.85
C LEU A 539 53.76 -49.13 23.86
N LYS A 540 52.52 -49.25 23.35
CA LYS A 540 52.18 -50.33 22.41
C LYS A 540 53.05 -50.22 21.16
N LYS A 541 53.72 -51.32 20.81
CA LYS A 541 54.56 -51.42 19.61
C LYS A 541 53.72 -51.50 18.34
N ASP A 542 54.39 -51.29 17.22
CA ASP A 542 53.83 -51.41 15.86
C ASP A 542 52.66 -50.44 15.61
N ARG A 543 52.77 -49.21 16.15
CA ARG A 543 51.77 -48.16 16.03
C ARG A 543 52.41 -46.81 15.78
N PHE A 544 51.72 -45.94 15.06
CA PHE A 544 52.11 -44.54 14.93
C PHE A 544 51.72 -43.76 16.19
N TYR A 545 52.60 -42.85 16.59
CA TYR A 545 52.37 -41.88 17.65
C TYR A 545 52.90 -40.52 17.20
N ILE A 546 52.25 -39.45 17.66
CA ILE A 546 52.78 -38.09 17.53
C ILE A 546 53.64 -37.82 18.76
N PHE A 547 54.96 -37.84 18.57
CA PHE A 547 55.94 -37.45 19.58
C PHE A 547 56.19 -35.96 19.46
N ARG A 548 55.94 -35.22 20.53
CA ARG A 548 55.98 -33.77 20.54
C ARG A 548 56.84 -33.25 21.68
N VAL A 549 57.65 -32.26 21.36
CA VAL A 549 58.46 -31.46 22.27
C VAL A 549 57.98 -30.02 22.18
N GLU A 550 57.63 -29.43 23.32
CA GLU A 550 57.36 -28.00 23.46
C GLU A 550 58.49 -27.40 24.30
N TRP A 551 59.25 -26.49 23.70
CA TRP A 551 60.40 -25.84 24.31
C TRP A 551 60.14 -24.33 24.40
N ASP A 552 60.11 -23.79 25.62
CA ASP A 552 59.80 -22.37 25.86
C ASP A 552 61.00 -21.53 26.32
N GLY A 553 62.21 -22.07 26.16
CA GLY A 553 63.46 -21.47 26.63
C GLY A 553 63.93 -22.04 27.96
N ASN A 554 63.05 -22.11 28.97
CA ASN A 554 63.37 -22.50 30.34
C ASN A 554 62.98 -23.94 30.69
N ASN A 555 61.95 -24.45 30.01
CA ASN A 555 61.44 -25.80 30.20
C ASN A 555 61.26 -26.50 28.86
N VAL A 556 61.28 -27.83 28.94
CA VAL A 556 60.91 -28.70 27.83
C VAL A 556 59.79 -29.62 28.31
N ILE A 557 58.72 -29.70 27.53
CA ILE A 557 57.56 -30.54 27.78
C ILE A 557 57.47 -31.58 26.68
N TRP A 558 57.41 -32.86 27.08
CA TRP A 558 57.19 -33.96 26.15
C TRP A 558 55.74 -34.40 26.19
N LYS A 559 55.17 -34.56 25.00
CA LYS A 559 53.82 -35.08 24.79
C LYS A 559 53.85 -36.27 23.84
N ILE A 560 52.93 -37.21 24.09
CA ILE A 560 52.60 -38.28 23.14
C ILE A 560 51.10 -38.12 22.85
N ASN A 561 50.74 -37.98 21.58
CA ASN A 561 49.36 -37.76 21.13
C ASN A 561 48.68 -36.63 21.95
N ASP A 562 49.36 -35.49 22.07
CA ASP A 562 48.95 -34.28 22.82
C ASP A 562 48.81 -34.42 24.34
N ILE A 563 49.13 -35.59 24.91
CA ILE A 563 49.14 -35.79 26.36
C ILE A 563 50.54 -35.56 26.91
N LYS A 564 50.68 -34.65 27.87
CA LYS A 564 51.93 -34.43 28.62
C LYS A 564 52.34 -35.72 29.34
N VAL A 565 53.55 -36.20 29.04
CA VAL A 565 54.15 -37.40 29.64
C VAL A 565 55.35 -37.06 30.52
N HIS A 566 56.06 -35.98 30.22
CA HIS A 566 57.20 -35.53 31.01
C HIS A 566 57.41 -34.02 30.84
N GLU A 567 58.12 -33.42 31.78
CA GLU A 567 58.48 -32.01 31.80
C GLU A 567 59.76 -31.87 32.62
N ALA A 568 60.72 -31.11 32.12
CA ALA A 568 62.01 -30.90 32.77
C ALA A 568 62.49 -29.46 32.56
N PRO A 569 63.18 -28.88 33.55
CA PRO A 569 63.89 -27.63 33.36
C PRO A 569 65.03 -27.85 32.36
N PHE A 570 65.22 -26.88 31.48
CA PHE A 570 66.24 -26.92 30.45
C PHE A 570 66.78 -25.51 30.24
N GLY A 571 68.09 -25.32 30.46
CA GLY A 571 68.74 -24.02 30.29
C GLY A 571 68.91 -23.55 28.84
N GLY A 572 68.14 -24.13 27.92
CA GLY A 572 68.22 -23.89 26.49
C GLY A 572 69.42 -24.56 25.81
N LEU A 573 69.46 -24.38 24.49
CA LEU A 573 70.64 -24.60 23.67
C LEU A 573 71.34 -23.25 23.49
N SER A 574 72.67 -23.25 23.33
CA SER A 574 73.39 -22.00 23.03
C SER A 574 73.03 -21.40 21.67
N GLU A 575 72.36 -22.17 20.82
CA GLU A 575 72.02 -21.85 19.44
C GLU A 575 70.68 -22.52 19.09
N PRO A 576 69.99 -22.06 18.03
CA PRO A 576 68.80 -22.73 17.51
C PRO A 576 69.03 -24.23 17.28
N ALA A 577 67.98 -25.03 17.37
CA ALA A 577 68.06 -26.47 17.13
C ALA A 577 67.74 -26.82 15.68
N HIS A 578 68.48 -27.78 15.12
CA HIS A 578 68.06 -28.52 13.94
C HIS A 578 67.45 -29.88 14.34
N ILE A 579 66.72 -30.51 13.43
CA ILE A 579 66.17 -31.86 13.62
C ILE A 579 67.13 -32.87 12.98
N SER A 580 67.31 -34.01 13.63
CA SER A 580 68.05 -35.14 13.10
C SER A 580 67.33 -36.46 13.38
N MET A 581 67.40 -37.37 12.43
CA MET A 581 66.88 -38.74 12.52
C MET A 581 67.96 -39.73 12.08
N GLN A 582 68.19 -40.77 12.84
CA GLN A 582 69.21 -41.77 12.50
C GLN A 582 68.90 -43.14 13.11
N ASN A 583 69.51 -44.18 12.54
CA ASN A 583 69.64 -45.49 13.18
C ASN A 583 71.11 -45.76 13.55
N LEU A 584 71.30 -46.45 14.68
CA LEU A 584 72.57 -46.98 15.13
C LEU A 584 72.39 -48.49 15.37
N VAL A 585 73.27 -49.32 14.81
CA VAL A 585 73.23 -50.77 15.02
C VAL A 585 74.09 -51.09 16.24
N VAL A 586 73.49 -51.67 17.27
CA VAL A 586 74.16 -51.91 18.57
C VAL A 586 74.55 -53.38 18.78
N SER A 587 73.97 -54.30 18.02
CA SER A 587 74.32 -55.72 18.01
C SER A 587 73.90 -56.38 16.70
N GLU A 588 74.32 -57.64 16.48
CA GLU A 588 73.95 -58.38 15.27
C GLU A 588 72.43 -58.53 15.14
N ILE A 589 71.89 -58.09 13.99
CA ILE A 589 70.45 -58.14 13.68
C ILE A 589 70.10 -59.52 13.09
N PRO A 590 69.16 -60.28 13.69
CA PRO A 590 68.61 -61.49 13.09
C PRO A 590 68.04 -61.25 11.68
N GLY A 591 68.28 -62.18 10.75
CA GLY A 591 67.82 -62.06 9.37
C GLY A 591 66.30 -61.84 9.23
N SER A 592 65.50 -62.40 10.15
CA SER A 592 64.05 -62.22 10.19
C SER A 592 63.58 -60.80 10.54
N LYS A 593 64.49 -59.94 11.01
CA LYS A 593 64.22 -58.53 11.33
C LYS A 593 64.79 -57.55 10.30
N LEU A 594 65.38 -58.06 9.21
CA LEU A 594 65.99 -57.26 8.15
C LEU A 594 65.14 -57.27 6.86
N PRO A 595 65.12 -56.17 6.09
CA PRO A 595 65.63 -54.85 6.47
C PRO A 595 64.79 -54.24 7.61
N PHE A 596 65.44 -53.50 8.51
CA PHE A 596 64.75 -52.72 9.54
C PHE A 596 64.55 -51.29 9.03
N ALA A 597 63.38 -50.71 9.24
CA ALA A 597 63.07 -49.35 8.80
C ALA A 597 62.62 -48.47 9.97
N PHE A 598 63.24 -47.30 10.09
CA PHE A 598 62.76 -46.23 10.96
C PHE A 598 61.78 -45.36 10.18
N GLU A 599 60.49 -45.49 10.48
CA GLU A 599 59.41 -44.91 9.68
C GLU A 599 58.82 -43.64 10.32
N THR A 600 58.78 -42.56 9.53
CA THR A 600 58.17 -41.28 9.88
C THR A 600 57.12 -40.91 8.84
N ASP A 601 55.91 -40.58 9.29
CA ASP A 601 54.77 -40.20 8.45
C ASP A 601 54.83 -38.70 8.12
N TRP A 602 55.02 -37.84 9.12
CA TRP A 602 55.22 -36.41 8.90
C TRP A 602 56.00 -35.78 10.05
N ILE A 603 56.58 -34.60 9.79
CA ILE A 603 57.27 -33.75 10.76
C ILE A 603 56.73 -32.33 10.61
N ARG A 604 56.39 -31.71 11.73
CA ARG A 604 55.89 -30.34 11.76
C ARG A 604 56.47 -29.58 12.93
N CYS A 605 56.85 -28.34 12.68
CA CYS A 605 57.32 -27.42 13.69
C CYS A 605 56.50 -26.15 13.69
N TYR A 606 56.35 -25.57 14.87
CA TYR A 606 55.65 -24.32 15.06
C TYR A 606 56.50 -23.38 15.88
N ARG A 607 56.44 -22.09 15.52
CA ARG A 607 56.97 -21.00 16.32
C ARG A 607 55.82 -20.10 16.76
N ARG A 608 56.05 -19.34 17.84
CA ARG A 608 55.08 -18.34 18.26
C ARG A 608 54.97 -17.27 17.17
N LYS A 609 53.76 -16.87 16.82
CA LYS A 609 53.52 -15.72 15.96
C LYS A 609 54.11 -14.48 16.62
N GLN A 610 54.82 -13.67 15.85
CA GLN A 610 55.22 -12.35 16.32
C GLN A 610 53.94 -11.53 16.53
N LYS A 611 53.77 -10.93 17.71
CA LYS A 611 52.70 -9.97 17.93
C LYS A 611 53.00 -8.76 17.04
N SER A 612 52.16 -8.55 16.02
CA SER A 612 52.14 -7.34 15.21
C SER A 612 51.79 -6.13 16.05
#